data_AF-A0A2V2LL02-F1
#
_entry.id   AF-A0A2V2LL02-F1
#
_cell.length_a   1.000
_cell.length_b   1.000
_cell.length_c   1.000
_cell.angle_alpha   90.00
_cell.angle_beta   90.00
_cell.angle_gamma   90.00
#
_symmetry.space_group_name_H-M   'P 1'
#
loop_
_entity.id
_entity.type
_entity.pdbx_description
1 polymer ?
#
loop_
_entity_poly.entity_id
_entity_poly.type
_entity_poly.pdbx_seq_one_letter_code
_entity_poly.pdbx_strand_id
1 'polypeptide(L)'
;MGAAAGQTPIGADEFAAFVTGRTLIFGTAAGPYGMEEYSEGRRVRWSFLDGDCVEGVWYPQDGAICFAYEGRPEPQCWHFYLQGGQLSANTVEQTGAPPLYVIRESDAPMQCLGPRIGV
;
A
#
# COMPACT_ATOMS: atom_id res chain seq x y z
N MET A 1 31.18 -1.44 4.28
CA MET A 1 29.79 -1.62 3.81
C MET A 1 28.86 -1.19 4.92
N GLY A 2 28.33 0.04 4.87
CA GLY A 2 27.36 0.51 5.85
C GLY A 2 25.99 -0.09 5.55
N ALA A 3 25.48 -0.95 6.45
CA ALA A 3 24.07 -1.26 6.49
C ALA A 3 23.30 0.06 6.71
N ALA A 4 22.23 0.30 5.96
CA ALA A 4 21.32 1.41 6.24
C ALA A 4 20.87 1.29 7.70
N ALA A 5 21.30 2.24 8.53
CA ALA A 5 21.02 2.22 9.95
C ALA A 5 19.54 2.50 10.19
N GLY A 6 18.83 1.54 10.80
CA GLY A 6 17.85 1.87 11.84
C GLY A 6 16.36 1.71 11.53
N GLN A 7 15.96 1.34 10.32
CA GLN A 7 14.55 1.08 10.01
C GLN A 7 14.33 -0.43 9.82
N THR A 8 13.77 -1.08 10.84
CA THR A 8 13.28 -2.45 10.75
C THR A 8 11.93 -2.41 10.04
N PRO A 9 11.70 -3.24 9.00
CA PRO A 9 10.39 -3.31 8.41
C PRO A 9 9.38 -3.82 9.44
N ILE A 10 8.19 -3.22 9.44
CA ILE A 10 7.13 -3.65 10.34
C ILE A 10 6.55 -5.00 9.87
N GLY A 11 6.06 -5.79 10.83
CA GLY A 11 5.40 -7.05 10.53
C GLY A 11 3.98 -6.86 9.98
N ALA A 12 3.38 -7.94 9.48
CA ALA A 12 2.00 -7.91 8.98
C ALA A 12 0.97 -7.52 10.03
N ASP A 13 1.14 -7.90 11.30
CA ASP A 13 0.17 -7.57 12.34
C ASP A 13 0.20 -6.06 12.68
N GLU A 14 1.40 -5.49 12.77
CA GLU A 14 1.59 -4.05 12.99
C GLU A 14 1.10 -3.24 11.80
N PHE A 15 1.41 -3.71 10.58
CA PHE A 15 0.88 -3.14 9.35
C PHE A 15 -0.65 -3.20 9.33
N ALA A 16 -1.25 -4.37 9.59
CA ALA A 16 -2.70 -4.54 9.63
C ALA A 16 -3.35 -3.55 10.59
N ALA A 17 -2.82 -3.44 11.81
CA ALA A 17 -3.37 -2.55 12.82
C ALA A 17 -3.29 -1.07 12.41
N PHE A 18 -2.26 -0.70 11.65
CA PHE A 18 -2.10 0.66 11.15
C PHE A 18 -3.02 0.97 9.97
N VAL A 19 -3.12 0.07 8.99
CA VAL A 19 -3.81 0.35 7.72
C VAL A 19 -5.29 -0.04 7.73
N THR A 20 -5.70 -1.06 8.49
CA THR A 20 -7.05 -1.63 8.43
C THR A 20 -8.11 -0.59 8.80
N GLY A 21 -9.12 -0.44 7.95
CA GLY A 21 -10.17 0.56 8.08
C GLY A 21 -9.75 1.96 7.61
N ARG A 22 -8.56 2.11 7.02
CA ARG A 22 -8.05 3.38 6.51
C ARG A 22 -7.81 3.36 5.01
N THR A 23 -7.83 4.55 4.45
CA THR A 23 -7.46 4.83 3.07
C THR A 23 -6.19 5.67 3.05
N LEU A 24 -5.14 5.13 2.43
CA LEU A 24 -3.82 5.75 2.34
C LEU A 24 -3.53 6.15 0.91
N ILE A 25 -3.12 7.39 0.68
CA ILE A 25 -2.67 7.87 -0.63
C ILE A 25 -1.15 7.83 -0.62
N PHE A 26 -0.60 6.99 -1.49
CA PHE A 26 0.82 6.86 -1.73
C PHE A 26 1.27 7.87 -2.78
N GLY A 27 2.37 8.54 -2.47
CA GLY A 27 3.03 9.48 -3.36
C GLY A 27 4.49 9.14 -3.54
N THR A 28 5.06 9.70 -4.60
CA THR A 28 6.50 9.79 -4.84
C THR A 28 6.92 11.26 -4.79
N ALA A 29 8.22 11.53 -4.94
CA ALA A 29 8.73 12.89 -5.09
C ALA A 29 8.10 13.66 -6.27
N ALA A 30 7.54 12.96 -7.27
CA ALA A 30 6.86 13.57 -8.41
C ALA A 30 5.40 13.95 -8.12
N GLY A 31 4.81 13.44 -7.03
CA GLY A 31 3.42 13.69 -6.68
C GLY A 31 2.65 12.41 -6.30
N PRO A 32 1.31 12.50 -6.22
CA PRO A 32 0.45 11.36 -5.89
C PRO A 32 0.61 10.26 -6.95
N TYR A 33 0.83 9.02 -6.49
CA TYR A 33 1.04 7.85 -7.34
C TYR A 33 -0.20 6.95 -7.38
N GLY A 34 -0.83 6.73 -6.23
CA GLY A 34 -2.04 5.92 -6.12
C GLY A 34 -2.60 5.98 -4.72
N MET A 35 -3.74 5.33 -4.52
CA MET A 35 -4.35 5.18 -3.21
C MET A 35 -4.70 3.73 -2.94
N GLU A 36 -4.61 3.33 -1.68
CA GLU A 36 -4.93 2.01 -1.17
C GLU A 36 -5.92 2.11 -0.02
N GLU A 37 -7.02 1.39 -0.13
CA GLU A 37 -7.99 1.18 0.95
C GLU A 37 -7.77 -0.22 1.52
N TYR A 38 -7.66 -0.30 2.84
CA TYR A 38 -7.41 -1.55 3.53
C TYR A 38 -8.62 -1.95 4.34
N SER A 39 -9.18 -3.11 4.01
CA SER A 39 -10.34 -3.69 4.67
C SER A 39 -9.94 -4.84 5.58
N GLU A 40 -10.84 -5.20 6.51
CA GLU A 40 -10.68 -6.36 7.37
C GLU A 40 -10.44 -7.65 6.56
N GLY A 41 -9.70 -8.59 7.17
CA GLY A 41 -9.41 -9.88 6.53
C GLY A 41 -8.32 -9.82 5.44
N ARG A 42 -7.41 -8.86 5.52
CA ARG A 42 -6.29 -8.66 4.59
C ARG A 42 -6.72 -8.37 3.14
N ARG A 43 -7.85 -7.69 3.00
CA ARG A 43 -8.33 -7.19 1.71
C ARG A 43 -7.78 -5.79 1.49
N VAL A 44 -7.43 -5.52 0.24
CA VAL A 44 -6.90 -4.23 -0.18
C VAL A 44 -7.52 -3.84 -1.50
N ARG A 45 -7.72 -2.55 -1.70
CA ARG A 45 -8.23 -2.00 -2.94
C ARG A 45 -7.30 -0.89 -3.39
N TRP A 46 -6.71 -1.04 -4.57
CA TRP A 46 -5.80 -0.08 -5.17
C TRP A 46 -6.51 0.76 -6.22
N SER A 47 -6.26 2.06 -6.27
CA SER A 47 -6.67 2.93 -7.37
C SER A 47 -5.52 3.82 -7.82
N PHE A 48 -5.37 4.00 -9.13
CA PHE A 48 -4.42 4.95 -9.72
C PHE A 48 -4.97 6.39 -9.76
N LEU A 49 -5.99 6.69 -8.94
CA LEU A 49 -6.68 8.00 -8.91
C LEU A 49 -7.40 8.32 -10.24
N ASP A 50 -7.61 7.31 -11.08
CA ASP A 50 -8.34 7.35 -12.35
C ASP A 50 -9.85 7.07 -12.16
N GLY A 51 -10.24 6.64 -10.96
CA GLY A 51 -11.60 6.27 -10.62
C GLY A 51 -11.86 4.77 -10.70
N ASP A 52 -10.93 4.02 -11.32
CA ASP A 52 -10.95 2.57 -11.36
C ASP A 52 -10.25 2.01 -10.11
N CYS A 53 -10.85 0.99 -9.52
CA CYS A 53 -10.35 0.34 -8.33
C CYS A 53 -10.12 -1.14 -8.62
N VAL A 54 -8.91 -1.61 -8.29
CA VAL A 54 -8.51 -3.00 -8.40
C VAL A 54 -8.56 -3.62 -7.03
N GLU A 55 -9.40 -4.63 -6.86
CA GLU A 55 -9.45 -5.39 -5.62
C GLU A 55 -8.28 -6.37 -5.55
N GLY A 56 -7.82 -6.63 -4.34
CA GLY A 56 -6.71 -7.52 -4.08
C GLY A 56 -6.69 -8.01 -2.65
N VAL A 57 -5.71 -8.86 -2.39
CA VAL A 57 -5.40 -9.37 -1.05
C VAL A 57 -3.93 -9.16 -0.78
N TRP A 58 -3.61 -8.92 0.48
CA TRP A 58 -2.23 -8.81 0.91
C TRP A 58 -1.90 -9.90 1.93
N TYR A 59 -0.64 -10.32 1.98
CA TYR A 59 -0.19 -11.33 2.92
C TYR A 59 1.29 -11.15 3.25
N PRO A 60 1.71 -11.45 4.50
CA PRO A 60 3.12 -11.51 4.83
C PRO A 60 3.80 -12.68 4.11
N GLN A 61 4.98 -12.42 3.57
CA GLN A 61 5.85 -13.44 3.00
C GLN A 61 7.30 -13.01 3.20
N ASP A 62 8.13 -13.89 3.77
CA ASP A 62 9.58 -13.67 3.97
C ASP A 62 9.95 -12.35 4.67
N GLY A 63 9.08 -11.84 5.54
CA GLY A 63 9.28 -10.56 6.24
C GLY A 63 8.86 -9.31 5.44
N ALA A 64 8.36 -9.50 4.22
CA ALA A 64 7.72 -8.49 3.40
C ALA A 64 6.19 -8.68 3.40
N ILE A 65 5.47 -7.69 2.87
CA ILE A 65 4.04 -7.75 2.60
C ILE A 65 3.85 -7.81 1.09
N CYS A 66 3.27 -8.91 0.62
CA CYS A 66 2.98 -9.15 -0.78
C CYS A 66 1.51 -8.87 -1.09
N PHE A 67 1.27 -8.21 -2.22
CA PHE A 67 -0.03 -7.78 -2.70
C PHE A 67 -0.36 -8.51 -3.99
N ALA A 68 -1.44 -9.28 -3.96
CA ALA A 68 -2.01 -9.93 -5.14
C ALA A 68 -3.27 -9.16 -5.54
N TYR A 69 -3.20 -8.50 -6.69
CA TYR A 69 -4.30 -7.73 -7.27
C TYR A 69 -4.99 -8.49 -8.39
N GLU A 70 -6.31 -8.36 -8.50
CA GLU A 70 -7.05 -8.95 -9.61
C GLU A 70 -6.58 -8.40 -10.96
N GLY A 71 -6.40 -9.28 -11.95
CA GLY A 71 -5.86 -8.92 -13.26
C GLY A 71 -4.34 -8.82 -13.33
N ARG A 72 -3.62 -9.00 -12.21
CA ARG A 72 -2.15 -9.14 -12.20
C ARG A 72 -1.75 -10.55 -11.75
N PRO A 73 -1.03 -11.32 -12.59
CA PRO A 73 -0.62 -12.68 -12.24
C PRO A 73 0.52 -12.71 -11.21
N GLU A 74 1.32 -11.65 -11.12
CA GLU A 74 2.48 -11.58 -10.23
C GLU A 74 2.17 -10.72 -8.99
N PRO A 75 2.35 -11.27 -7.78
CA PRO A 75 2.19 -10.52 -6.55
C PRO A 75 3.34 -9.52 -6.37
N GLN A 76 3.03 -8.32 -5.91
CA GLN A 76 4.03 -7.29 -5.65
C GLN A 76 4.39 -7.26 -4.18
N CYS A 77 5.65 -7.50 -3.84
CA CYS A 77 6.13 -7.57 -2.47
C CYS A 77 6.86 -6.28 -2.05
N TRP A 78 6.52 -5.78 -0.87
CA TRP A 78 7.01 -4.52 -0.33
C TRP A 78 7.43 -4.66 1.14
N HIS A 79 8.51 -4.00 1.50
CA HIS A 79 8.89 -3.77 2.89
C HIS A 79 8.29 -2.44 3.36
N PHE A 80 7.43 -2.52 4.38
CA PHE A 80 6.86 -1.33 5.00
C PHE A 80 7.67 -0.89 6.21
N TYR A 81 7.81 0.41 6.37
CA TYR A 81 8.45 1.03 7.53
C TYR A 81 7.51 2.07 8.10
N LEU A 82 7.24 1.98 9.39
CA LEU A 82 6.44 2.95 10.12
C LEU A 82 7.36 3.77 11.03
N GLN A 83 7.44 5.07 10.81
CA GLN A 83 8.18 5.98 11.68
C GLN A 83 7.36 7.23 11.98
N GLY A 84 7.09 7.47 13.27
CA GLY A 84 6.41 8.70 13.71
C GLY A 84 5.01 8.88 13.13
N GLY A 85 4.32 7.79 12.75
CA GLY A 85 3.01 7.83 12.09
C GLY A 85 3.08 7.95 10.56
N GLN A 86 4.28 8.04 9.97
CA GLN A 86 4.45 8.02 8.52
C GLN A 86 4.83 6.61 8.06
N LEU A 87 4.02 6.06 7.16
CA LEU A 87 4.26 4.77 6.53
C LEU A 87 4.99 4.98 5.19
N SER A 88 6.08 4.25 4.99
CA SER A 88 6.79 4.16 3.71
C SER A 88 6.88 2.71 3.22
N ALA A 89 6.91 2.53 1.91
CA ALA A 89 6.95 1.24 1.24
C ALA A 89 8.11 1.18 0.26
N ASN A 90 8.95 0.15 0.41
CA ASN A 90 10.07 -0.13 -0.48
C ASN A 90 9.84 -1.45 -1.20
N THR A 91 10.00 -1.48 -2.52
CA THR A 91 9.88 -2.74 -3.28
C THR A 91 11.01 -3.70 -2.89
N VAL A 92 10.69 -4.99 -2.77
CA VAL A 92 11.70 -6.02 -2.52
C VAL A 92 12.45 -6.42 -3.80
N GLU A 93 11.86 -6.19 -4.97
CA GLU A 93 12.40 -6.64 -6.25
C GLU A 93 13.59 -5.78 -6.70
N GLN A 94 13.56 -4.47 -6.41
CA GLN A 94 14.59 -3.54 -6.86
C GLN A 94 15.16 -2.72 -5.70
N THR A 95 16.35 -3.09 -5.26
CA THR A 95 17.11 -2.30 -4.27
C THR A 95 17.48 -0.94 -4.87
N GLY A 96 16.96 0.15 -4.29
CA GLY A 96 17.23 1.53 -4.72
C GLY A 96 16.14 2.16 -5.59
N ALA A 97 15.02 1.47 -5.83
CA ALA A 97 13.83 2.10 -6.39
C ALA A 97 13.32 3.24 -5.48
N PRO A 98 12.65 4.26 -6.04
CA PRO A 98 12.09 5.34 -5.23
C PRO A 98 11.07 4.75 -4.23
N PRO A 99 11.20 5.04 -2.92
CA PRO A 99 10.23 4.60 -1.94
C PRO A 99 8.90 5.32 -2.18
N LEU A 100 7.80 4.60 -1.93
CA LEU A 100 6.49 5.22 -1.82
C LEU A 100 6.29 5.66 -0.37
N TYR A 101 5.65 6.81 -0.17
CA TYR A 101 5.31 7.30 1.15
C TYR A 101 3.87 7.78 1.18
N VAL A 102 3.23 7.60 2.32
CA VAL A 102 1.88 8.13 2.53
C VAL A 102 1.96 9.66 2.54
N ILE A 103 1.30 10.30 1.58
CA ILE A 103 1.19 11.76 1.46
C ILE A 103 -0.12 12.30 2.03
N ARG A 104 -1.13 11.44 2.09
CA ARG A 104 -2.43 11.69 2.69
C ARG A 104 -2.95 10.39 3.26
N GLU A 105 -3.56 10.48 4.42
CA GLU A 105 -4.35 9.42 5.03
C GLU A 105 -5.76 9.95 5.26
N SER A 106 -6.75 9.07 5.15
CA SER A 106 -8.15 9.38 5.34
C SER A 106 -8.85 8.18 5.93
N ASP A 107 -9.73 8.42 6.90
CA ASP A 107 -10.63 7.39 7.44
C ASP A 107 -11.89 7.23 6.57
N ALA A 108 -12.05 8.09 5.55
CA ALA A 108 -13.14 7.96 4.60
C ALA A 108 -12.88 6.80 3.63
N PRO A 109 -13.90 5.99 3.29
CA PRO A 109 -13.77 4.95 2.28
C PRO A 109 -13.35 5.57 0.94
N MET A 110 -12.51 4.85 0.21
CA MET A 110 -12.10 5.19 -1.14
C MET A 110 -13.35 5.33 -2.00
N GLN A 111 -13.54 6.52 -2.57
CA GLN A 111 -14.60 6.74 -3.54
C GLN A 111 -14.18 6.14 -4.88
N CYS A 112 -14.29 4.82 -4.97
CA CYS A 112 -14.27 4.14 -6.25
C CYS A 112 -15.49 4.60 -7.03
N LEU A 113 -15.27 5.13 -8.22
CA LEU A 113 -16.35 5.29 -9.18
C LEU A 113 -16.69 3.86 -9.61
N GLY A 114 -17.55 3.19 -8.81
CA GLY A 114 -18.16 1.94 -9.23
C GLY A 114 -18.69 2.08 -10.66
N PRO A 115 -18.80 0.97 -11.42
CA PRO A 115 -19.18 1.02 -12.83
C PRO A 115 -20.38 1.96 -12.96
N ARG A 116 -20.32 2.93 -13.89
CA ARG A 116 -21.36 3.94 -14.10
C ARG A 116 -22.75 3.29 -14.18
N ILE A 117 -23.42 3.12 -13.05
CA ILE A 117 -24.87 2.90 -12.97
C ILE A 117 -25.44 4.26 -12.63
N GLY A 118 -25.37 5.16 -13.60
CA GLY A 118 -26.17 6.38 -13.63
C GLY A 118 -27.31 6.15 -14.62
N VAL A 119 -28.51 5.97 -14.08
CA VAL A 119 -29.80 5.81 -14.78
C VAL A 119 -30.15 7.00 -15.66
#